data_AF-A0A7K3DP89-F1
#
_entry.id   AF-A0A7K3DP89-F1
#
_cell.length_a   1.000
_cell.length_b   1.000
_cell.length_c   1.000
_cell.angle_alpha   90.00
_cell.angle_beta   90.00
_cell.angle_gamma   90.00
#
_symmetry.space_group_name_H-M   'P 1'
#
loop_
_entity.id
_entity.type
_entity.pdbx_description
1 polymer ?
#
loop_
_entity_poly.entity_id
_entity_poly.type
_entity_poly.pdbx_seq_one_letter_code
_entity_poly.pdbx_strand_id
1 'polypeptide(L)'
;MGDRVLADLPAVPAWQADGPKAFSALGGAVAAQDGRRAYWWGESGAGSMGGHFLGTLPGRRETVAARLLGELSSCAVDDARGTSAYLPLLAEASGDAGPAVHLSVAYGLAARHPEDRLAGVDALLILASRGELDGELLGSVTLQVGAAGGLTLTRLAESLGTAASTGAYATVFGVLRALLPALLADGRPGTALRGLGDLLALAADCAERTGAHESIPGLAEVAARSGSSRLVSQARRLRTALDEGTNQP
;
A
#
# COMPACT_ATOMS: atom_id res chain seq x y z
N MET A 1 5.68 -18.62 9.21
CA MET A 1 5.38 -18.19 7.84
C MET A 1 3.97 -17.64 7.88
N GLY A 2 3.81 -16.32 7.74
CA GLY A 2 2.49 -15.67 7.82
C GLY A 2 1.71 -15.85 6.52
N ASP A 3 0.39 -15.71 6.60
CA ASP A 3 -0.47 -15.69 5.41
C ASP A 3 -0.12 -14.49 4.52
N ARG A 4 -0.25 -14.66 3.21
CA ARG A 4 0.14 -13.67 2.20
C ARG A 4 -1.04 -13.41 1.28
N VAL A 5 -1.24 -12.15 0.93
CA VAL A 5 -2.18 -11.74 -0.10
C VAL A 5 -1.39 -11.62 -1.39
N LEU A 6 -1.74 -12.44 -2.38
CA LEU A 6 -1.16 -12.39 -3.71
C LEU A 6 -2.27 -12.09 -4.71
N ALA A 7 -1.93 -11.43 -5.81
CA ALA A 7 -2.89 -11.18 -6.89
C ALA A 7 -2.94 -12.37 -7.84
N ASP A 8 -4.15 -12.77 -8.21
CA ASP A 8 -4.35 -13.71 -9.31
C ASP A 8 -4.09 -13.00 -10.65
N LEU A 9 -3.29 -13.63 -11.52
CA LEU A 9 -3.15 -13.21 -12.91
C LEU A 9 -3.70 -14.30 -13.83
N PRO A 10 -4.59 -13.96 -14.77
CA PRO A 10 -4.86 -14.87 -15.89
C PRO A 10 -3.59 -15.06 -16.72
N ALA A 11 -3.49 -16.21 -17.40
CA ALA A 11 -2.46 -16.41 -18.39
C ALA A 11 -2.52 -15.31 -19.47
N VAL A 12 -1.39 -14.98 -20.07
CA VAL A 12 -1.28 -14.07 -21.22
C VAL A 12 -1.04 -14.94 -22.46
N PRO A 13 -2.08 -15.38 -23.18
CA PRO A 13 -1.94 -16.42 -24.21
C PRO A 13 -1.08 -15.96 -25.39
N ALA A 14 -1.15 -14.68 -25.74
CA ALA A 14 -0.31 -14.07 -26.77
C ALA A 14 1.19 -14.18 -26.44
N TRP A 15 1.56 -14.11 -25.16
CA TRP A 15 2.95 -14.28 -24.74
C TRP A 15 3.37 -15.76 -24.72
N GLN A 16 2.44 -16.67 -24.43
CA GLN A 16 2.70 -18.10 -24.49
C GLN A 16 2.88 -18.60 -25.94
N ALA A 17 2.15 -18.00 -26.88
CA ALA A 17 2.21 -18.34 -28.30
C ALA A 17 3.44 -17.74 -29.01
N ASP A 18 3.69 -16.43 -28.82
CA ASP A 18 4.62 -15.66 -29.66
C ASP A 18 5.87 -15.15 -28.92
N GLY A 19 5.95 -15.34 -27.60
CA GLY A 19 7.06 -14.86 -26.77
C GLY A 19 8.32 -15.74 -26.87
N PRO A 20 9.50 -15.21 -26.51
CA PRO A 20 10.72 -16.01 -26.46
C PRO A 20 10.54 -17.18 -25.47
N LYS A 21 10.89 -18.40 -25.88
CA LYS A 21 10.65 -19.61 -25.08
C LYS A 21 11.25 -19.55 -23.67
N ALA A 22 12.39 -18.88 -23.51
CA ALA A 22 13.04 -18.63 -22.22
C ALA A 22 12.16 -17.85 -21.23
N PHE A 23 11.17 -17.11 -21.72
CA PHE A 23 10.23 -16.31 -20.95
C PHE A 23 8.79 -16.82 -21.02
N SER A 24 8.53 -18.01 -21.56
CA SER A 24 7.17 -18.56 -21.69
C SER A 24 6.43 -18.68 -20.34
N ALA A 25 7.17 -18.88 -19.24
CA ALA A 25 6.64 -18.83 -17.87
C ALA A 25 6.09 -17.45 -17.48
N LEU A 26 6.60 -16.36 -18.08
CA LEU A 26 6.02 -15.01 -18.00
C LEU A 26 4.71 -14.85 -18.79
N GLY A 27 4.18 -15.92 -19.40
CA GLY A 27 2.83 -15.95 -19.96
C GLY A 27 1.87 -16.79 -19.14
N GLY A 28 2.36 -17.54 -18.15
CA GLY A 28 1.56 -18.40 -17.29
C GLY A 28 0.63 -17.63 -16.36
N ALA A 29 -0.49 -18.27 -15.99
CA ALA A 29 -1.36 -17.78 -14.94
C ALA A 29 -0.62 -17.82 -13.59
N VAL A 30 -0.88 -16.83 -12.73
CA VAL A 30 -0.41 -16.81 -11.35
C VAL A 30 -1.64 -17.04 -10.47
N ALA A 31 -1.63 -18.10 -9.68
CA ALA A 31 -2.66 -18.36 -8.69
C ALA A 31 -2.12 -17.98 -7.30
N ALA A 32 -2.88 -17.19 -6.55
CA ALA A 32 -2.53 -16.71 -5.22
C ALA A 32 -2.30 -17.85 -4.20
N GLN A 33 -2.85 -19.04 -4.48
CA GLN A 33 -2.71 -20.23 -3.65
C GLN A 33 -1.50 -21.11 -4.00
N ASP A 34 -0.83 -20.88 -5.13
CA ASP A 34 0.33 -21.67 -5.50
C ASP A 34 1.54 -21.08 -4.76
N GLY A 35 1.79 -21.59 -3.54
CA GLY A 35 2.93 -21.23 -2.67
C GLY A 35 4.31 -21.51 -3.28
N ARG A 36 4.38 -21.76 -4.58
CA ARG A 36 5.60 -21.76 -5.38
C ARG A 36 6.10 -20.32 -5.44
N ARG A 37 7.04 -20.00 -4.54
CA ARG A 37 8.10 -19.04 -4.87
C ARG A 37 8.53 -19.38 -6.28
N ALA A 38 8.43 -18.47 -7.25
CA ALA A 38 8.86 -18.83 -8.60
C ALA A 38 10.36 -19.15 -8.52
N TYR A 39 10.72 -20.41 -8.47
CA TYR A 39 12.08 -20.92 -8.26
C TYR A 39 13.01 -20.59 -9.46
N TRP A 40 12.49 -19.83 -10.42
CA TRP A 40 13.23 -19.20 -11.50
C TRP A 40 13.91 -17.89 -11.06
N TRP A 41 13.55 -17.32 -9.90
CA TRP A 41 14.28 -16.23 -9.24
C TRP A 41 15.53 -16.84 -8.58
N GLY A 42 16.73 -16.57 -9.11
CA GLY A 42 17.98 -17.12 -8.57
C GLY A 42 18.25 -16.71 -7.12
N GLU A 43 19.24 -17.33 -6.48
CA GLU A 43 19.70 -17.05 -5.10
C GLU A 43 20.09 -15.59 -4.81
N SER A 44 20.14 -14.75 -5.85
CA SER A 44 20.35 -13.31 -5.78
C SER A 44 18.98 -12.61 -5.80
N GLY A 45 18.51 -12.14 -4.64
CA GLY A 45 17.16 -11.63 -4.44
C GLY A 45 16.67 -10.58 -5.46
N ALA A 46 15.34 -10.40 -5.49
CA ALA A 46 14.52 -9.53 -6.35
C ALA A 46 15.11 -8.16 -6.63
N GLY A 47 15.86 -7.59 -5.68
CA GLY A 47 16.47 -6.28 -5.84
C GLY A 47 17.34 -6.16 -7.09
N SER A 48 18.06 -7.22 -7.49
CA SER A 48 18.90 -7.18 -8.68
C SER A 48 18.17 -7.53 -9.98
N MET A 49 17.12 -8.34 -9.95
CA MET A 49 16.48 -8.86 -11.18
C MET A 49 15.18 -8.12 -11.53
N GLY A 50 14.45 -7.59 -10.53
CA GLY A 50 13.16 -6.92 -10.71
C GLY A 50 13.19 -5.76 -11.71
N GLY A 51 14.23 -4.92 -11.65
CA GLY A 51 14.43 -3.81 -12.58
C GLY A 51 14.64 -4.25 -14.03
N HIS A 52 15.27 -5.41 -14.26
CA HIS A 52 15.48 -5.93 -15.61
C HIS A 52 14.19 -6.43 -16.27
N PHE A 53 13.20 -6.90 -15.50
CA PHE A 53 11.94 -7.42 -16.04
C PHE A 53 11.02 -6.34 -16.60
N LEU A 54 11.08 -5.12 -16.06
CA LEU A 54 10.33 -3.99 -16.62
C LEU A 54 10.83 -3.64 -18.03
N GLY A 55 12.11 -3.91 -18.31
CA GLY A 55 12.70 -3.80 -19.64
C GLY A 55 12.33 -4.95 -20.59
N THR A 56 12.00 -6.14 -20.08
CA THR A 56 11.62 -7.30 -20.91
C THR A 56 10.12 -7.36 -21.23
N LEU A 57 9.28 -6.68 -20.44
CA LEU A 57 7.82 -6.61 -20.61
C LEU A 57 7.33 -5.15 -20.62
N PRO A 58 7.70 -4.33 -21.63
CA PRO A 58 7.31 -2.93 -21.70
C PRO A 58 5.78 -2.79 -21.78
N GLY A 59 5.22 -1.84 -21.03
CA GLY A 59 3.78 -1.58 -20.98
C GLY A 59 2.97 -2.59 -20.16
N ARG A 60 3.62 -3.56 -19.50
CA ARG A 60 2.96 -4.64 -18.73
C ARG A 60 3.39 -4.66 -17.27
N ARG A 61 3.57 -3.47 -16.66
CA ARG A 61 4.01 -3.36 -15.25
C ARG A 61 3.10 -4.10 -14.28
N GLU A 62 1.79 -4.15 -14.54
CA GLU A 62 0.84 -4.89 -13.70
C GLU A 62 1.15 -6.40 -13.66
N THR A 63 1.51 -6.98 -14.81
CA THR A 63 1.89 -8.39 -14.90
C THR A 63 3.23 -8.65 -14.20
N VAL A 64 4.18 -7.72 -14.32
CA VAL A 64 5.46 -7.80 -13.61
C VAL A 64 5.23 -7.71 -12.09
N ALA A 65 4.40 -6.76 -11.63
CA ALA A 65 4.07 -6.57 -10.23
C ALA A 65 3.53 -7.87 -9.61
N ALA A 66 2.50 -8.47 -10.22
CA ALA A 66 1.87 -9.65 -9.63
C ALA A 66 2.80 -10.87 -9.58
N ARG A 67 3.78 -10.98 -10.48
CA ARG A 67 4.81 -12.03 -10.40
C ARG A 67 5.81 -11.81 -9.27
N LEU A 68 6.11 -10.56 -8.96
CA LEU A 68 7.06 -10.20 -7.92
C LEU A 68 6.41 -10.12 -6.52
N LEU A 69 5.08 -10.14 -6.40
CA LEU A 69 4.36 -10.09 -5.11
C LEU A 69 4.79 -11.18 -4.13
N GLY A 70 5.05 -12.40 -4.62
CA GLY A 70 5.49 -13.51 -3.76
C GLY A 70 6.82 -13.22 -3.06
N GLU A 71 7.72 -12.51 -3.73
CA GLU A 71 9.00 -12.11 -3.17
C GLU A 71 8.89 -10.81 -2.38
N LEU A 72 8.19 -9.81 -2.92
CA LEU A 72 7.99 -8.53 -2.27
C LEU A 72 7.28 -8.66 -0.93
N SER A 73 6.27 -9.53 -0.82
CA SER A 73 5.59 -9.80 0.46
C SER A 73 6.55 -10.22 1.58
N SER A 74 7.73 -10.76 1.25
CA SER A 74 8.74 -11.12 2.25
C SER A 74 9.37 -9.92 2.97
N CYS A 75 9.34 -8.70 2.42
CA CYS A 75 9.84 -7.51 3.16
C CYS A 75 8.93 -7.13 4.32
N ALA A 76 7.64 -7.48 4.25
CA ALA A 76 6.65 -7.13 5.27
C ALA A 76 6.35 -8.31 6.20
N VAL A 77 6.12 -9.49 5.62
CA VAL A 77 5.71 -10.70 6.34
C VAL A 77 6.91 -11.36 7.02
N ASP A 78 8.03 -11.50 6.30
CA ASP A 78 9.28 -12.06 6.81
C ASP A 78 10.26 -10.93 7.14
N ASP A 79 11.54 -11.25 7.38
CA ASP A 79 12.60 -10.28 7.70
C ASP A 79 13.53 -10.00 6.50
N ALA A 80 13.05 -10.21 5.28
CA ALA A 80 13.85 -10.01 4.07
C ALA A 80 14.14 -8.52 3.83
N ARG A 81 15.34 -8.23 3.35
CA ARG A 81 15.83 -6.86 3.06
C ARG A 81 16.00 -6.63 1.57
N GLY A 82 15.68 -5.43 1.11
CA GLY A 82 15.96 -4.95 -0.24
C GLY A 82 15.08 -5.54 -1.33
N THR A 83 14.05 -6.33 -0.97
CA THR A 83 13.12 -6.91 -1.95
C THR A 83 12.17 -5.86 -2.52
N SER A 84 12.05 -4.68 -1.90
CA SER A 84 11.21 -3.59 -2.41
C SER A 84 11.97 -2.53 -3.21
N ALA A 85 13.30 -2.67 -3.37
CA ALA A 85 14.14 -1.70 -4.06
C ALA A 85 13.72 -1.41 -5.52
N TYR A 86 12.96 -2.32 -6.14
CA TYR A 86 12.46 -2.16 -7.50
C TYR A 86 11.14 -1.36 -7.59
N LEU A 87 10.48 -1.05 -6.46
CA LEU A 87 9.17 -0.38 -6.43
C LEU A 87 9.16 0.98 -7.15
N PRO A 88 10.18 1.86 -7.01
CA PRO A 88 10.21 3.11 -7.77
C PRO A 88 10.24 2.86 -9.29
N LEU A 89 11.04 1.90 -9.74
CA LEU A 89 11.09 1.51 -11.15
C LEU A 89 9.75 0.94 -11.63
N LEU A 90 9.07 0.15 -10.80
CA LEU A 90 7.74 -0.38 -11.12
C LEU A 90 6.72 0.76 -11.29
N ALA A 91 6.76 1.78 -10.43
CA ALA A 91 5.89 2.94 -10.50
C ALA A 91 6.19 3.83 -11.72
N GLU A 92 7.45 3.96 -12.11
CA GLU A 92 7.85 4.71 -13.32
C GLU A 92 7.52 4.00 -14.63
N ALA A 93 7.49 2.67 -14.62
CA ALA A 93 7.25 1.88 -15.81
C ALA A 93 5.89 2.19 -16.44
N SER A 94 5.80 2.07 -17.76
CA SER A 94 4.55 2.26 -18.49
C SER A 94 3.58 1.08 -18.32
N GLY A 95 2.29 1.36 -18.49
CA GLY A 95 1.19 0.39 -18.41
C GLY A 95 0.21 0.75 -17.30
N ASP A 96 -0.77 -0.11 -17.06
CA ASP A 96 -1.79 0.14 -16.03
C ASP A 96 -1.18 0.02 -14.62
N ALA A 97 -1.59 0.89 -13.69
CA ALA A 97 -1.34 0.74 -12.26
C ALA A 97 -2.59 0.10 -11.64
N GLY A 98 -2.68 -1.23 -11.72
CA GLY A 98 -3.83 -1.98 -11.24
C GLY A 98 -3.65 -2.49 -9.81
N PRO A 99 -4.46 -3.49 -9.41
CA PRO A 99 -4.41 -4.10 -8.08
C PRO A 99 -3.04 -4.63 -7.67
N ALA A 100 -2.28 -5.22 -8.59
CA ALA A 100 -0.97 -5.80 -8.29
C ALA A 100 0.08 -4.72 -8.01
N VAL A 101 0.09 -3.63 -8.78
CA VAL A 101 0.96 -2.47 -8.50
C VAL A 101 0.61 -1.86 -7.13
N HIS A 102 -0.66 -1.64 -6.85
CA HIS A 102 -1.09 -1.06 -5.57
C HIS A 102 -0.81 -1.99 -4.38
N LEU A 103 -0.99 -3.31 -4.55
CA LEU A 103 -0.63 -4.30 -3.54
C LEU A 103 0.90 -4.35 -3.30
N SER A 104 1.70 -4.17 -4.36
CA SER A 104 3.15 -4.04 -4.23
C SER A 104 3.53 -2.81 -3.42
N VAL A 105 2.92 -1.65 -3.70
CA VAL A 105 3.14 -0.44 -2.88
C VAL A 105 2.73 -0.68 -1.43
N ALA A 106 1.58 -1.32 -1.18
CA ALA A 106 1.13 -1.64 0.18
C ALA A 106 2.15 -2.50 0.95
N TYR A 107 2.76 -3.51 0.29
CA TYR A 107 3.81 -4.31 0.91
C TYR A 107 5.08 -3.51 1.21
N GLY A 108 5.49 -2.62 0.30
CA GLY A 108 6.62 -1.71 0.54
C GLY A 108 6.36 -0.80 1.75
N LEU A 109 5.19 -0.15 1.80
CA LEU A 109 4.79 0.70 2.93
C LEU A 109 4.74 -0.06 4.26
N ALA A 110 4.49 -1.37 4.22
CA ALA A 110 4.41 -2.26 5.38
C ALA A 110 5.76 -2.88 5.80
N ALA A 111 6.82 -2.64 5.03
CA ALA A 111 8.08 -3.35 5.17
C ALA A 111 8.73 -3.20 6.55
N ARG A 112 9.40 -4.26 7.01
CA ARG A 112 10.07 -4.28 8.33
C ARG A 112 11.24 -3.31 8.39
N HIS A 113 11.98 -3.20 7.29
CA HIS A 113 13.21 -2.42 7.22
C HIS A 113 12.94 -1.02 6.64
N PRO A 114 13.52 0.05 7.22
CA PRO A 114 13.29 1.42 6.77
C PRO A 114 13.63 1.66 5.30
N GLU A 115 14.70 1.03 4.80
CA GLU A 115 15.12 1.13 3.40
C GLU A 115 14.02 0.64 2.44
N ASP A 116 13.34 -0.44 2.80
CA ASP A 116 12.26 -1.00 2.00
C ASP A 116 10.97 -0.15 2.09
N ARG A 117 10.71 0.43 3.28
CA ARG A 117 9.61 1.39 3.45
C ARG A 117 9.81 2.62 2.59
N LEU A 118 11.04 3.14 2.51
CA LEU A 118 11.35 4.31 1.71
C LEU A 118 11.09 4.05 0.21
N ALA A 119 11.48 2.87 -0.29
CA ALA A 119 11.16 2.48 -1.68
C ALA A 119 9.64 2.40 -1.93
N GLY A 120 8.86 1.95 -0.94
CA GLY A 120 7.40 2.00 -0.98
C GLY A 120 6.83 3.42 -0.99
N VAL A 121 7.42 4.34 -0.21
CA VAL A 121 7.06 5.76 -0.19
C VAL A 121 7.38 6.43 -1.54
N ASP A 122 8.56 6.17 -2.10
CA ASP A 122 8.95 6.72 -3.40
C ASP A 122 7.98 6.27 -4.49
N ALA A 123 7.62 4.97 -4.53
CA ALA A 123 6.65 4.45 -5.47
C ALA A 123 5.25 5.06 -5.31
N LEU A 124 4.79 5.26 -4.07
CA LEU A 124 3.55 5.97 -3.76
C LEU A 124 3.56 7.40 -4.34
N LEU A 125 4.65 8.14 -4.12
CA LEU A 125 4.80 9.52 -4.59
C LEU A 125 4.89 9.58 -6.12
N ILE A 126 5.58 8.64 -6.76
CA ILE A 126 5.68 8.56 -8.22
C ILE A 126 4.28 8.33 -8.82
N LEU A 127 3.52 7.34 -8.35
CA LEU A 127 2.16 7.08 -8.83
C LEU A 127 1.25 8.30 -8.62
N ALA A 128 1.33 8.95 -7.45
CA ALA A 128 0.56 10.15 -7.16
C ALA A 128 0.90 11.30 -8.12
N SER A 129 2.19 11.54 -8.37
CA SER A 129 2.66 12.60 -9.26
C SER A 129 2.21 12.40 -10.71
N ARG A 130 1.98 11.15 -11.11
CA ARG A 130 1.52 10.75 -12.44
C ARG A 130 -0.02 10.72 -12.55
N GLY A 131 -0.75 10.94 -11.46
CA GLY A 131 -2.20 10.76 -11.43
C GLY A 131 -2.65 9.31 -11.58
N GLU A 132 -1.75 8.36 -11.30
CA GLU A 132 -1.96 6.92 -11.46
C GLU A 132 -2.21 6.21 -10.12
N LEU A 133 -2.25 6.96 -9.01
CA LEU A 133 -2.55 6.44 -7.69
C LEU A 133 -4.07 6.40 -7.44
N ASP A 134 -4.60 5.20 -7.30
CA ASP A 134 -5.96 4.96 -6.82
C ASP A 134 -5.94 4.74 -5.29
N GLY A 135 -6.38 5.76 -4.56
CA GLY A 135 -6.41 5.74 -3.09
C GLY A 135 -7.39 4.73 -2.50
N GLU A 136 -8.53 4.48 -3.18
CA GLU A 136 -9.52 3.49 -2.72
C GLU A 136 -8.98 2.08 -2.91
N LEU A 137 -8.38 1.82 -4.07
CA LEU A 137 -7.72 0.55 -4.36
C LEU A 137 -6.57 0.32 -3.38
N LEU A 138 -5.67 1.30 -3.17
CA LEU A 138 -4.58 1.18 -2.21
C LEU A 138 -5.09 0.90 -0.80
N GLY A 139 -6.16 1.59 -0.38
CA GLY A 139 -6.81 1.36 0.89
C GLY A 139 -7.30 -0.09 1.02
N SER A 140 -8.03 -0.58 0.02
CA SER A 140 -8.58 -1.93 0.02
C SER A 140 -7.50 -3.01 0.10
N VAL A 141 -6.42 -2.91 -0.68
CA VAL A 141 -5.34 -3.90 -0.69
C VAL A 141 -4.49 -3.83 0.58
N THR A 142 -4.29 -2.63 1.15
CA THR A 142 -3.60 -2.46 2.43
C THR A 142 -4.36 -3.12 3.58
N LEU A 143 -5.69 -3.02 3.59
CA LEU A 143 -6.53 -3.72 4.57
C LEU A 143 -6.44 -5.24 4.41
N GLN A 144 -6.39 -5.75 3.18
CA GLN A 144 -6.17 -7.18 2.92
C GLN A 144 -4.81 -7.64 3.48
N VAL A 145 -3.73 -6.88 3.24
CA VAL A 145 -2.40 -7.18 3.81
C VAL A 145 -2.45 -7.16 5.35
N GLY A 146 -3.20 -6.24 5.95
CA GLY A 146 -3.43 -6.19 7.40
C GLY A 146 -4.17 -7.40 7.94
N ALA A 147 -5.24 -7.83 7.27
CA ALA A 147 -6.01 -9.02 7.65
C ALA A 147 -5.17 -10.30 7.61
N ALA A 148 -4.22 -10.39 6.67
CA ALA A 148 -3.26 -11.51 6.59
C ALA A 148 -2.09 -11.42 7.60
N GLY A 149 -2.05 -10.39 8.45
CA GLY A 149 -1.00 -10.18 9.45
C GLY A 149 0.32 -9.63 8.87
N GLY A 150 0.31 -9.18 7.61
CA GLY A 150 1.47 -8.61 6.92
C GLY A 150 1.75 -7.14 7.24
N LEU A 151 0.85 -6.45 7.94
CA LEU A 151 0.91 -5.01 8.19
C LEU A 151 0.74 -4.68 9.67
N THR A 152 1.57 -3.77 10.18
CA THR A 152 1.32 -3.08 11.46
C THR A 152 0.96 -1.63 11.19
N LEU A 153 -0.07 -1.12 11.88
CA LEU A 153 -0.54 0.26 11.68
C LEU A 153 0.54 1.30 12.02
N THR A 154 1.43 0.98 12.96
CA THR A 154 2.58 1.85 13.29
C THR A 154 3.52 2.03 12.10
N ARG A 155 3.87 0.95 11.38
CA ARG A 155 4.72 1.06 10.18
C ARG A 155 4.02 1.83 9.07
N LEU A 156 2.72 1.60 8.90
CA LEU A 156 1.94 2.36 7.94
C LEU A 156 1.96 3.87 8.26
N ALA A 157 1.75 4.22 9.54
CA ALA A 157 1.79 5.61 9.99
C ALA A 157 3.17 6.23 9.79
N GLU A 158 4.26 5.48 10.02
CA GLU A 158 5.63 5.92 9.73
C GLU A 158 5.81 6.23 8.23
N SER A 159 5.49 5.26 7.36
CA SER A 159 5.65 5.42 5.90
C SER A 159 4.81 6.58 5.35
N LEU A 160 3.54 6.67 5.74
CA LEU A 160 2.65 7.77 5.32
C LEU A 160 3.09 9.11 5.93
N GLY A 161 3.65 9.11 7.14
CA GLY A 161 4.25 10.29 7.76
C GLY A 161 5.48 10.79 6.99
N THR A 162 6.32 9.87 6.51
CA THR A 162 7.43 10.18 5.59
C THR A 162 6.92 10.77 4.28
N ALA A 163 5.87 10.20 3.68
CA ALA A 163 5.26 10.78 2.49
C ALA A 163 4.72 12.21 2.77
N ALA A 164 4.01 12.41 3.88
CA ALA A 164 3.45 13.70 4.25
C ALA A 164 4.55 14.75 4.50
N SER A 165 5.69 14.37 5.07
CA SER A 165 6.80 15.31 5.33
C SER A 165 7.45 15.85 4.04
N THR A 166 7.27 15.18 2.91
CA THR A 166 7.66 15.69 1.57
C THR A 166 6.66 16.71 0.99
N GLY A 167 5.56 16.98 1.70
CA GLY A 167 4.49 17.89 1.25
C GLY A 167 3.28 17.19 0.63
N ALA A 168 3.28 15.85 0.53
CA ALA A 168 2.20 15.06 -0.08
C ALA A 168 0.97 14.90 0.83
N TYR A 169 0.56 15.95 1.54
CA TYR A 169 -0.54 15.92 2.52
C TYR A 169 -1.87 15.48 1.90
N ALA A 170 -2.21 15.98 0.70
CA ALA A 170 -3.46 15.62 0.02
C ALA A 170 -3.50 14.15 -0.37
N THR A 171 -2.39 13.64 -0.92
CA THR A 171 -2.23 12.22 -1.27
C THR A 171 -2.38 11.33 -0.03
N VAL A 172 -1.66 11.66 1.04
CA VAL A 172 -1.71 10.90 2.29
C VAL A 172 -3.10 10.94 2.92
N PHE A 173 -3.76 12.11 2.92
CA PHE A 173 -5.12 12.23 3.40
C PHE A 173 -6.09 11.37 2.59
N GLY A 174 -5.98 11.35 1.25
CA GLY A 174 -6.78 10.51 0.37
C GLY A 174 -6.65 9.02 0.70
N VAL A 175 -5.42 8.54 0.91
CA VAL A 175 -5.15 7.14 1.32
C VAL A 175 -5.73 6.84 2.71
N LEU A 176 -5.53 7.73 3.68
CA LEU A 176 -6.07 7.56 5.04
C LEU A 176 -7.61 7.57 5.05
N ARG A 177 -8.24 8.40 4.22
CA ARG A 177 -9.70 8.46 4.07
C ARG A 177 -10.29 7.14 3.56
N ALA A 178 -9.58 6.44 2.67
CA ALA A 178 -9.99 5.12 2.20
C ALA A 178 -9.81 4.01 3.27
N LEU A 179 -8.78 4.14 4.12
CA LEU A 179 -8.43 3.14 5.13
C LEU A 179 -9.23 3.24 6.43
N LEU A 180 -9.40 4.46 6.92
CA LEU A 180 -9.95 4.73 8.25
C LEU A 180 -11.34 4.12 8.46
N PRO A 181 -12.29 4.14 7.51
CA PRO A 181 -13.62 3.56 7.73
C PRO A 181 -13.58 2.09 8.17
N ALA A 182 -12.78 1.27 7.50
CA ALA A 182 -12.63 -0.15 7.85
C ALA A 182 -11.92 -0.32 9.20
N LEU A 183 -10.83 0.42 9.43
CA LEU A 183 -10.08 0.36 10.69
C LEU A 183 -10.92 0.81 11.91
N LEU A 184 -11.82 1.78 11.73
CA LEU A 184 -12.73 2.25 12.76
C LEU A 184 -13.85 1.25 13.05
N ALA A 185 -14.34 0.55 12.02
CA ALA A 185 -15.34 -0.52 12.18
C ALA A 185 -14.76 -1.73 12.95
N ASP A 186 -13.51 -2.08 12.70
CA ASP A 186 -12.79 -3.16 13.40
C ASP A 186 -12.33 -2.75 14.81
N GLY A 187 -12.08 -1.45 15.03
CA GLY A 187 -11.73 -0.83 16.32
C GLY A 187 -12.88 -0.77 17.35
N ARG A 188 -13.54 -1.91 17.59
CA ARG A 188 -14.61 -2.07 18.57
C ARG A 188 -14.13 -1.68 19.99
N PRO A 189 -15.03 -1.26 20.89
CA PRO A 189 -14.67 -0.89 22.26
C PRO A 189 -13.96 -2.06 22.96
N GLY A 190 -12.70 -1.85 23.38
CA GLY A 190 -11.89 -2.85 24.08
C GLY A 190 -10.76 -3.49 23.26
N THR A 191 -10.80 -3.39 21.93
CA THR A 191 -9.72 -3.85 21.02
C THR A 191 -9.00 -2.66 20.41
N ALA A 192 -8.12 -2.02 21.18
CA ALA A 192 -7.30 -0.94 20.66
C ALA A 192 -6.31 -1.50 19.62
N LEU A 193 -6.57 -1.24 18.33
CA LEU A 193 -5.58 -1.45 17.28
C LEU A 193 -4.40 -0.50 17.53
N ARG A 194 -3.26 -1.05 18.00
CA ARG A 194 -2.05 -0.26 18.24
C ARG A 194 -1.66 0.47 16.96
N GLY A 195 -1.47 1.79 17.05
CA GLY A 195 -1.14 2.65 15.91
C GLY A 195 -2.33 3.36 15.25
N LEU A 196 -3.58 2.97 15.53
CA LEU A 196 -4.75 3.67 14.95
C LEU A 196 -4.83 5.14 15.39
N GLY A 197 -4.46 5.43 16.64
CA GLY A 197 -4.37 6.81 17.13
C GLY A 197 -3.33 7.66 16.39
N ASP A 198 -2.25 7.05 15.89
CA ASP A 198 -1.21 7.75 15.12
C ASP A 198 -1.64 7.98 13.68
N LEU A 199 -2.37 7.04 13.07
CA LEU A 199 -3.01 7.26 11.77
C LEU A 199 -4.07 8.37 11.84
N LEU A 200 -4.88 8.42 12.90
CA LEU A 200 -5.84 9.52 13.10
C LEU A 200 -5.14 10.87 13.31
N ALA A 201 -4.02 10.89 14.03
CA ALA A 201 -3.23 12.10 14.21
C ALA A 201 -2.67 12.60 12.86
N LEU A 202 -2.10 11.70 12.07
CA LEU A 202 -1.59 12.03 10.75
C LEU A 202 -2.69 12.49 9.80
N ALA A 203 -3.87 11.87 9.84
CA ALA A 203 -5.02 12.29 9.05
C ALA A 203 -5.47 13.71 9.44
N ALA A 204 -5.51 14.03 10.74
CA ALA A 204 -5.84 15.37 11.21
C ALA A 204 -4.81 16.40 10.73
N ASP A 205 -3.52 16.11 10.88
CA ASP A 205 -2.44 16.98 10.40
C ASP A 205 -2.54 17.24 8.89
N CYS A 206 -2.87 16.21 8.10
CA CYS A 206 -3.04 16.37 6.66
C CYS A 206 -4.30 17.18 6.33
N ALA A 207 -5.43 16.91 6.97
CA ALA A 207 -6.69 17.63 6.76
C ALA A 207 -6.55 19.12 7.06
N GLU A 208 -5.91 19.47 8.18
CA GLU A 208 -5.65 20.87 8.59
C GLU A 208 -4.78 21.61 7.56
N ARG A 209 -3.82 20.93 6.94
CA ARG A 209 -2.92 21.54 5.95
C ARG A 209 -3.53 21.64 4.56
N THR A 210 -4.45 20.75 4.21
CA THR A 210 -5.07 20.73 2.89
C THR A 210 -6.43 21.41 2.86
N GLY A 211 -7.03 21.71 4.01
CA GLY A 211 -8.41 22.18 4.11
C GLY A 211 -9.42 21.11 3.68
N ALA A 212 -9.09 19.84 3.87
CA ALA A 212 -9.99 18.75 3.51
C ALA A 212 -11.28 18.80 4.34
N HIS A 213 -12.40 18.43 3.74
CA HIS A 213 -13.72 18.51 4.36
C HIS A 213 -14.58 17.27 4.09
N GLU A 214 -14.00 16.24 3.48
CA GLU A 214 -14.70 15.02 3.12
C GLU A 214 -14.98 14.17 4.37
N SER A 215 -16.24 13.76 4.54
CA SER A 215 -16.67 12.96 5.69
C SER A 215 -16.00 11.59 5.72
N ILE A 216 -15.64 11.12 6.92
CA ILE A 216 -15.09 9.77 7.15
C ILE A 216 -16.11 8.94 7.93
N PRO A 217 -16.69 7.88 7.34
CA PRO A 217 -17.60 6.97 8.04
C PRO A 217 -17.00 6.41 9.34
N GLY A 218 -17.82 6.32 10.40
CA GLY A 218 -17.42 5.83 11.72
C GLY A 218 -16.64 6.83 12.59
N LEU A 219 -16.11 7.92 12.02
CA LEU A 219 -15.32 8.91 12.78
C LEU A 219 -16.14 9.60 13.88
N ALA A 220 -17.38 9.99 13.57
CA ALA A 220 -18.26 10.69 14.50
C ALA A 220 -18.59 9.84 15.74
N GLU A 221 -18.81 8.54 15.55
CA GLU A 221 -19.09 7.60 16.65
C GLU A 221 -17.89 7.49 17.59
N VAL A 222 -16.68 7.39 17.03
CA VAL A 222 -15.45 7.32 17.82
C VAL A 222 -15.19 8.63 18.56
N ALA A 223 -15.41 9.78 17.91
CA ALA A 223 -15.27 11.10 18.52
C ALA A 223 -16.25 11.34 19.68
N ALA A 224 -17.44 10.72 19.61
CA ALA A 224 -18.48 10.80 20.64
C ALA A 224 -18.23 9.91 21.87
N ARG A 225 -17.28 8.96 21.81
CA ARG A 225 -16.98 8.07 22.94
C ARG A 225 -16.51 8.87 24.16
N SER A 226 -16.90 8.41 25.36
CA SER A 226 -16.37 8.91 26.62
C SER A 226 -14.92 8.44 26.81
N GLY A 227 -14.08 9.32 27.37
CA GLY A 227 -12.67 9.04 27.61
C GLY A 227 -11.72 10.06 26.96
N SER A 228 -10.45 9.95 27.35
CA SER A 228 -9.33 10.82 26.98
C SER A 228 -8.21 10.06 26.26
N SER A 229 -8.50 8.87 25.73
CA SER A 229 -7.50 8.11 24.98
C SER A 229 -7.04 8.88 23.75
N ARG A 230 -5.78 8.67 23.34
CA ARG A 230 -5.21 9.30 22.12
C ARG A 230 -6.08 9.07 20.89
N LEU A 231 -6.66 7.89 20.76
CA LEU A 231 -7.59 7.57 19.67
C LEU A 231 -8.81 8.50 19.68
N VAL A 232 -9.46 8.70 20.83
CA VAL A 232 -10.65 9.55 20.93
C VAL A 232 -10.29 11.03 20.76
N SER A 233 -9.17 11.48 21.33
CA SER A 233 -8.75 12.88 21.18
C SER A 233 -8.38 13.23 19.73
N GLN A 234 -7.65 12.35 19.02
CA GLN A 234 -7.31 12.57 17.62
C GLN A 234 -8.52 12.40 16.69
N ALA A 235 -9.48 11.51 17.00
CA ALA A 235 -10.74 11.44 16.27
C ALA A 235 -11.55 12.75 16.36
N ARG A 236 -11.60 13.37 17.54
CA ARG A 236 -12.25 14.69 17.72
C ARG A 236 -11.52 15.77 16.94
N ARG A 237 -10.19 15.81 17.01
CA ARG A 237 -9.37 16.77 16.25
C ARG A 237 -9.60 16.65 14.76
N LEU A 238 -9.56 15.43 14.22
CA LEU A 238 -9.83 15.19 12.81
C LEU A 238 -11.23 15.66 12.42
N ARG A 239 -12.26 15.35 13.23
CA ARG A 239 -13.63 15.82 12.96
C ARG A 239 -13.70 17.35 12.90
N THR A 240 -13.09 18.03 13.87
CA THR A 240 -13.03 19.50 13.87
C THR A 240 -12.35 20.05 12.63
N ALA A 241 -11.21 19.47 12.20
CA ALA A 241 -10.52 19.90 10.99
C ALA A 241 -11.40 19.78 9.73
N LEU A 242 -12.19 18.71 9.62
CA LEU A 242 -13.11 18.49 8.49
C LEU A 242 -14.31 19.47 8.51
N ASP A 243 -14.80 19.80 9.71
CA ASP A 243 -15.90 20.76 9.92
C ASP A 243 -15.46 22.22 9.70
N GLU A 244 -14.20 22.56 10.01
CA GLU A 244 -13.64 23.89 9.78
C GLU A 244 -13.40 24.17 8.29
N GLY A 245 -12.96 23.16 7.53
CA GLY A 245 -12.82 23.26 6.07
C GLY A 245 -14.14 23.49 5.33
N THR A 246 -15.27 23.12 5.93
CA THR A 246 -16.62 23.40 5.38
C THR A 246 -17.08 24.85 5.61
N ASN A 247 -16.41 25.59 6.49
CA ASN A 247 -16.79 26.95 6.92
C ASN A 247 -15.89 28.05 6.31
N GLN A 248 -14.98 27.68 5.40
CA GLN A 248 -14.12 28.61 4.68
C GLN A 248 -14.80 29.03 3.36
N PRO A 249 -15.07 30.34 3.13
CA PRO A 249 -15.86 30.83 2.00
C PRO A 249 -15.18 30.71 0.63
#